data_AF-A0A5N5ZUM6-F1
#
_entry.id   AF-A0A5N5ZUM6-F1
#
_cell.length_a   1.000
_cell.length_b   1.000
_cell.length_c   1.000
_cell.angle_alpha   90.00
_cell.angle_beta   90.00
_cell.angle_gamma   90.00
#
_symmetry.space_group_name_H-M   'P 1'
#
loop_
_entity.id
_entity.type
_entity.pdbx_description
1 polymer ?
#
loop_
_entity_poly.entity_id
_entity_poly.type
_entity_poly.pdbx_seq_one_letter_code
_entity_poly.pdbx_strand_id
1 'polypeptide(L)'
;MEPDLSFAALVHADEVFFPTAPEAGVTFHGAPGHASLSASERHNLPDQVSAETPYRDVLIRYALATSIAAPDGEPTLRSHEGD
;
A
#
# COMPACT_ATOMS: atom_id res chain seq x y z
N MET A 1 7.92 -13.45 -10.45
CA MET A 1 8.45 -13.48 -9.07
C MET A 1 7.23 -13.40 -8.17
N GLU A 2 7.02 -14.37 -7.30
CA GLU A 2 5.91 -14.35 -6.34
C GLU A 2 6.28 -13.46 -5.15
N PRO A 3 5.33 -12.68 -4.59
CA PRO A 3 5.61 -11.82 -3.45
C PRO A 3 5.80 -12.63 -2.17
N ASP A 4 6.68 -12.16 -1.27
CA ASP A 4 6.91 -12.80 0.02
C ASP A 4 5.70 -12.63 0.96
N LEU A 5 5.00 -11.50 0.83
CA LEU A 5 3.75 -11.24 1.52
C LEU A 5 2.77 -10.55 0.59
N SER A 6 1.53 -11.05 0.59
CA SER A 6 0.40 -10.45 -0.11
C SER A 6 -0.78 -10.29 0.81
N PHE A 7 -1.47 -9.15 0.70
CA PHE A 7 -2.71 -8.87 1.39
C PHE A 7 -3.75 -8.39 0.37
N ALA A 8 -4.97 -8.89 0.49
CA ALA A 8 -6.11 -8.44 -0.32
C ALA A 8 -7.31 -8.18 0.58
N ALA A 9 -8.03 -7.11 0.30
CA ALA A 9 -9.27 -6.78 0.97
C ALA A 9 -10.36 -6.41 -0.05
N LEU A 10 -11.58 -6.84 0.25
CA LEU A 10 -12.78 -6.48 -0.49
C LEU A 10 -13.76 -5.79 0.47
N VAL A 11 -14.16 -4.58 0.14
CA VAL A 11 -15.17 -3.83 0.90
C VAL A 11 -16.38 -3.61 0.01
N HIS A 12 -17.55 -4.03 0.48
CA HIS A 12 -18.83 -3.77 -0.16
C HIS A 12 -19.73 -3.00 0.81
N ALA A 13 -20.36 -1.96 0.33
CA ALA A 13 -21.32 -1.18 1.11
C ALA A 13 -22.42 -0.64 0.21
N ASP A 14 -23.68 -0.85 0.63
CA ASP A 14 -24.84 -0.34 -0.10
C ASP A 14 -24.92 1.19 -0.02
N GLU A 15 -24.56 1.77 1.13
CA GLU A 15 -24.47 3.21 1.35
C GLU A 15 -23.35 3.56 2.34
N VAL A 16 -22.54 4.57 2.01
CA VAL A 16 -21.51 5.13 2.89
C VAL A 16 -21.69 6.65 2.96
N PHE A 17 -21.67 7.19 4.17
CA PHE A 17 -21.77 8.62 4.41
C PHE A 17 -20.63 9.09 5.32
N PHE A 18 -19.95 10.15 4.89
CA PHE A 18 -18.88 10.76 5.65
C PHE A 18 -19.34 12.13 6.18
N PRO A 19 -19.58 12.29 7.51
CA PRO A 19 -20.00 13.59 8.05
C PRO A 19 -18.91 14.66 7.90
N THR A 20 -17.64 14.25 7.88
CA THR A 20 -16.49 15.08 7.56
C THR A 20 -15.62 14.37 6.53
N ALA A 21 -14.90 15.12 5.69
CA ALA A 21 -14.00 14.52 4.71
C ALA A 21 -12.91 13.73 5.46
N PRO A 22 -12.75 12.42 5.21
CA PRO A 22 -11.76 11.59 5.88
C PRO A 22 -10.37 11.90 5.32
N GLU A 23 -9.39 11.97 6.23
CA GLU A 23 -7.99 11.95 5.86
C GLU A 23 -7.58 10.49 5.62
N ALA A 24 -7.52 10.09 4.34
CA ALA A 24 -7.12 8.75 3.95
C ALA A 24 -5.61 8.71 3.64
N GLY A 25 -4.85 7.94 4.42
CA GLY A 25 -3.43 7.70 4.21
C GLY A 25 -3.09 6.23 4.43
N VAL A 26 -2.20 5.69 3.61
CA VAL A 26 -1.62 4.35 3.80
C VAL A 26 -0.14 4.53 4.11
N THR A 27 0.27 4.20 5.33
CA THR A 27 1.68 4.27 5.75
C THR A 27 2.25 2.87 5.88
N PHE A 28 3.35 2.61 5.18
CA PHE A 28 4.12 1.37 5.31
C PHE A 28 5.33 1.62 6.19
N HIS A 29 5.50 0.76 7.20
CA HIS A 29 6.73 0.73 8.01
C HIS A 29 7.48 -0.54 7.64
N GLY A 30 8.39 -0.43 6.67
CA GLY A 30 9.33 -1.48 6.27
C GLY A 30 10.69 -0.83 6.03
N ALA A 31 11.75 -1.37 6.64
CA ALA A 31 13.12 -0.87 6.51
C ALA A 31 13.55 -0.75 5.03
N PRO A 32 14.53 0.11 4.69
CA PRO A 32 14.93 0.33 3.30
C PRO A 32 15.35 -0.99 2.62
N GLY A 33 14.86 -1.21 1.40
CA GLY A 33 15.08 -2.45 0.63
C GLY A 33 13.82 -3.28 0.34
N HIS A 34 12.64 -2.69 0.23
CA HIS A 34 11.42 -3.45 -0.13
C HIS A 34 10.74 -2.84 -1.35
N ALA A 35 10.41 -3.68 -2.33
CA ALA A 35 9.51 -3.30 -3.42
C ALA A 35 8.08 -3.55 -2.93
N SER A 36 7.36 -2.46 -2.61
CA SER A 36 5.95 -2.52 -2.21
C SER A 36 5.09 -2.04 -3.38
N LEU A 37 4.11 -2.85 -3.76
CA LEU A 37 3.12 -2.54 -4.78
C LEU A 37 1.75 -2.50 -4.09
N SER A 38 1.15 -1.32 -4.01
CA SER A 38 -0.23 -1.14 -3.57
C SER A 38 -1.10 -0.73 -4.75
N ALA A 39 -2.27 -1.35 -4.85
CA ALA A 39 -3.27 -1.03 -5.86
C ALA A 39 -4.66 -1.04 -5.21
N SER A 40 -5.44 0.00 -5.50
CA SER A 40 -6.85 0.06 -5.12
C SER A 40 -7.69 0.30 -6.36
N GLU A 41 -8.68 -0.55 -6.59
CA GLU A 41 -9.74 -0.32 -7.57
C GLU A 41 -11.02 0.03 -6.82
N ARG A 42 -11.65 1.14 -7.20
CA ARG A 42 -12.84 1.67 -6.54
C ARG A 42 -13.97 1.81 -7.56
N HIS A 43 -15.16 1.42 -7.12
CA HIS A 43 -16.41 1.64 -7.84
C HIS A 43 -17.32 2.54 -7.00
N ASN A 44 -17.91 3.55 -7.63
CA ASN A 44 -18.78 4.56 -7.01
C ASN A 44 -18.20 5.27 -5.79
N LEU A 45 -16.88 5.25 -5.63
CA LEU A 45 -16.18 5.98 -4.60
C LEU A 45 -14.92 6.61 -5.19
N PRO A 46 -14.81 7.95 -5.21
CA PRO A 46 -13.61 8.62 -5.71
C PRO A 46 -12.42 8.43 -4.77
N ASP A 47 -11.22 8.78 -5.25
CA ASP A 47 -10.02 8.77 -4.42
C ASP A 47 -10.10 9.80 -3.28
N GLN A 48 -10.59 10.99 -3.61
CA GLN A 48 -10.93 12.04 -2.64
C GLN A 48 -12.44 12.08 -2.45
N VAL A 49 -12.91 11.69 -1.28
CA VAL A 49 -14.34 11.73 -0.94
C VAL A 49 -14.70 13.09 -0.34
N SER A 50 -15.90 13.56 -0.65
CA SER A 50 -16.45 14.81 -0.11
C SER A 50 -17.22 14.58 1.17
N ALA A 51 -17.15 15.54 2.08
CA ALA A 51 -18.01 15.58 3.24
C ALA A 51 -19.50 15.65 2.83
N GLU A 52 -20.36 15.11 3.68
CA GLU A 52 -21.82 15.19 3.58
C GLU A 52 -22.41 14.63 2.27
N THR A 53 -21.62 13.84 1.54
CA THR A 53 -22.04 13.20 0.29
C THR A 53 -22.29 11.71 0.53
N PRO A 54 -23.51 11.20 0.29
CA PRO A 54 -23.77 9.77 0.34
C PRO A 54 -23.28 9.10 -0.94
N TYR A 55 -22.49 8.03 -0.77
CA TYR A 55 -22.04 7.16 -1.86
C TYR A 55 -22.81 5.85 -1.79
N ARG A 56 -23.24 5.32 -2.95
CA ARG A 56 -24.09 4.12 -3.06
C ARG A 56 -23.45 3.05 -3.94
N ASP A 57 -23.74 1.78 -3.67
CA ASP A 57 -23.17 0.64 -4.38
C ASP A 57 -21.64 0.72 -4.47
N VAL A 58 -21.02 0.92 -3.30
CA VAL A 58 -19.59 1.10 -3.15
C VAL A 58 -18.90 -0.27 -3.15
N LEU A 59 -17.89 -0.40 -3.99
CA LEU A 59 -17.00 -1.55 -4.01
C LEU A 59 -15.55 -1.08 -4.03
N ILE A 60 -14.76 -1.61 -3.10
CA ILE A 60 -13.33 -1.33 -3.03
C ILE A 60 -12.60 -2.66 -3.06
N ARG A 61 -11.77 -2.86 -4.08
CA ARG A 61 -10.80 -3.95 -4.16
C ARG A 61 -9.43 -3.37 -3.83
N TYR A 62 -8.82 -3.86 -2.77
CA TYR A 62 -7.48 -3.46 -2.37
C TYR A 62 -6.55 -4.66 -2.46
N ALA A 63 -5.39 -4.44 -3.09
CA ALA A 63 -4.32 -5.41 -3.18
C ALA A 63 -3.02 -4.76 -2.74
N LEU A 64 -2.26 -5.51 -1.95
CA LEU A 64 -0.94 -5.15 -1.48
C LEU A 64 -0.03 -6.35 -1.68
N ALA A 65 1.13 -6.13 -2.27
CA ALA A 65 2.18 -7.12 -2.39
C ALA A 65 3.50 -6.47 -1.98
N THR A 66 4.30 -7.20 -1.21
CA THR A 66 5.65 -6.77 -0.83
C THR A 66 6.63 -7.91 -1.03
N SER A 67 7.82 -7.56 -1.50
CA SER A 67 8.96 -8.45 -1.59
C SER A 67 10.13 -7.86 -0.81
N ILE A 68 10.84 -8.74 -0.10
CA ILE A 68 12.10 -8.43 0.55
C ILE A 68 13.14 -8.33 -0.56
N ALA A 69 13.67 -7.13 -0.82
CA ALA A 69 14.85 -7.05 -1.66
C ALA A 69 16.01 -7.67 -0.87
N ALA A 70 16.87 -8.43 -1.56
CA ALA A 70 18.11 -8.89 -0.95
C ALA A 70 18.83 -7.67 -0.35
N PRO A 71 19.41 -7.78 0.86
CA PRO A 71 20.22 -6.69 1.39
C PRO A 71 21.25 -6.32 0.33
N ASP A 72 21.32 -5.04 -0.03
CA ASP A 72 22.41 -4.54 -0.87
C ASP A 72 23.70 -5.05 -0.25
N GLY A 73 24.43 -5.85 -1.04
CA GLY A 73 25.58 -6.61 -0.57
C GLY A 73 26.45 -5.73 0.31
N GLU A 74 26.81 -6.27 1.48
CA GLU A 74 27.77 -5.66 2.39
C GLU A 74 28.89 -5.01 1.57
N PRO A 75 29.23 -3.72 1.79
CA PRO A 75 30.43 -3.18 1.19
C PRO A 75 31.55 -4.08 1.68
N THR A 76 32.11 -4.91 0.79
CA THR A 76 33.27 -5.72 1.11
C THR A 76 34.35 -4.74 1.49
N LEU A 77 34.59 -4.60 2.81
CA LEU A 77 35.75 -3.93 3.34
C LEU A 77 36.93 -4.73 2.79
N ARG A 78 37.46 -4.33 1.64
CA ARG A 78 38.78 -4.76 1.22
C ARG A 78 39.76 -4.03 2.12
N SER A 79 39.97 -4.60 3.30
CA SER A 79 41.27 -4.53 3.96
C SER A 79 42.29 -5.09 2.97
N HIS A 80 43.04 -4.22 2.32
CA HIS A 80 44.41 -4.51 1.92
C HIS A 80 45.28 -3.39 2.50
N GLU A 81 45.77 -3.72 3.68
CA GLU A 81 46.96 -3.14 4.29
C GLU A 81 48.18 -3.53 3.43
N GLY A 82 49.03 -2.55 3.09
CA GLY A 82 50.47 -2.71 2.76
C GLY A 82 50.88 -3.19 1.36
N ASP A 83 51.50 -2.31 0.57
CA ASP A 83 52.97 -2.11 0.46
C ASP A 83 53.26 -0.73 -0.15
#